data_AF-A0A6H2HBE2-F1
#
_entry.id   AF-A0A6H2HBE2-F1
#
_cell.length_a   1.000
_cell.length_b   1.000
_cell.length_c   1.000
_cell.angle_alpha   90.00
_cell.angle_beta   90.00
_cell.angle_gamma   90.00
#
_symmetry.space_group_name_H-M   'P 1'
#
loop_
_entity.id
_entity.type
_entity.pdbx_description
1 polymer ?
#
loop_
_entity_poly.entity_id
_entity_poly.type
_entity_poly.pdbx_seq_one_letter_code
_entity_poly.pdbx_strand_id
1 'polypeptide(L)'
;MYSMFGDFSPLPALVLMLEKYPKLHLYLDDAHGMSWTDPRGTGYVFQYIANHPRVVFCISQAKGFGAGGGVFLIADPKMRDLVRTLGQTMIFSGPIQIPVLGAAIAFANLHLSGEVELLQKDLSAKLELAEIKCREYGLPLVSKGLIPIFFIGIGTTPLAIAVCKQLKDANFLVNVAAYPAVPPGRSGLRISINASHTAAEITNLFDNIGQLLPKYLKAENSSMAKVASDFGCANLG
;
A
#
# COMPACT_ATOMS: atom_id res chain seq x y z
N MET A 1 -3.19 -3.06 -5.45
CA MET A 1 -1.77 -2.77 -5.13
C MET A 1 -1.28 -3.79 -4.09
N TYR A 2 -0.04 -4.29 -4.24
CA TYR A 2 0.54 -5.25 -3.30
C TYR A 2 1.18 -4.53 -2.11
N SER A 3 0.77 -4.91 -0.91
CA SER A 3 0.99 -4.12 0.31
C SER A 3 2.43 -4.12 0.81
N MET A 4 3.24 -5.11 0.44
CA MET A 4 4.60 -5.27 0.95
C MET A 4 5.57 -4.34 0.22
N PHE A 5 5.79 -4.56 -1.07
CA PHE A 5 6.74 -3.77 -1.85
C PHE A 5 6.14 -2.48 -2.41
N GLY A 6 4.81 -2.32 -2.37
CA GLY A 6 4.14 -1.15 -2.93
C GLY A 6 4.11 -1.18 -4.46
N ASP A 7 4.09 -2.36 -5.07
CA ASP A 7 4.01 -2.58 -6.51
C ASP A 7 2.58 -2.95 -6.95
N PHE A 8 2.36 -3.07 -8.26
CA PHE A 8 1.02 -3.22 -8.84
C PHE A 8 0.84 -4.53 -9.60
N SER A 9 -0.38 -5.05 -9.56
CA SER A 9 -0.80 -6.12 -10.45
C SER A 9 -0.84 -5.64 -11.91
N PRO A 10 -0.64 -6.51 -12.91
CA PRO A 10 -0.67 -6.15 -14.32
C PRO A 10 -2.12 -5.98 -14.80
N LEU A 11 -2.87 -5.04 -14.22
CA LEU A 11 -4.29 -4.83 -14.48
C LEU A 11 -4.63 -4.70 -15.97
N PRO A 12 -3.91 -3.92 -16.81
CA PRO A 12 -4.23 -3.83 -18.23
C PRO A 12 -4.21 -5.19 -18.94
N ALA A 13 -3.26 -6.07 -18.60
CA ALA A 13 -3.20 -7.41 -19.16
C ALA A 13 -4.36 -8.29 -18.66
N LEU A 14 -4.73 -8.16 -17.39
CA LEU A 14 -5.87 -8.88 -16.82
C LEU A 14 -7.20 -8.46 -17.45
N VAL A 15 -7.37 -7.17 -17.75
CA VAL A 15 -8.52 -6.65 -18.52
C VAL A 15 -8.59 -7.35 -19.88
N LEU A 16 -7.49 -7.38 -20.62
CA LEU A 16 -7.44 -8.02 -21.95
C LEU A 16 -7.78 -9.51 -21.88
N MET A 17 -7.30 -10.21 -20.84
CA MET A 17 -7.66 -11.61 -20.63
C MET A 17 -9.14 -11.80 -20.29
N LEU A 18 -9.71 -10.91 -19.47
CA LEU A 18 -11.12 -10.92 -19.11
C LEU A 18 -12.02 -10.77 -20.35
N GLU A 19 -11.66 -9.88 -21.28
CA GLU A 19 -12.36 -9.72 -22.56
C GLU A 19 -12.18 -10.93 -23.48
N LYS A 20 -10.96 -11.47 -23.56
CA LYS A 20 -10.65 -12.60 -24.44
C LYS A 20 -11.34 -13.91 -24.01
N TYR A 21 -11.50 -14.15 -22.71
CA TYR A 21 -11.98 -15.42 -22.18
C TYR A 21 -13.34 -15.25 -21.47
N PRO A 22 -14.47 -15.62 -22.11
CA PRO A 22 -15.82 -15.40 -21.58
C PRO A 22 -16.07 -16.04 -20.21
N LYS A 23 -15.40 -17.16 -19.91
CA LYS A 23 -15.53 -17.88 -18.63
C LYS A 23 -14.62 -17.35 -17.52
N LEU A 24 -13.66 -16.48 -17.86
CA LEU A 24 -12.77 -15.90 -16.86
C LEU A 24 -13.55 -14.90 -16.01
N HIS A 25 -13.37 -15.03 -14.69
CA HIS A 25 -13.86 -14.09 -13.69
C HIS A 25 -12.65 -13.57 -12.92
N LEU A 26 -12.69 -12.31 -12.49
CA LEU A 26 -11.63 -11.74 -11.65
C LEU A 26 -12.17 -11.46 -10.25
N TYR A 27 -11.38 -11.85 -9.26
CA TYR A 27 -11.53 -11.38 -7.90
C TYR A 27 -10.35 -10.45 -7.62
N LEU A 28 -10.63 -9.19 -7.32
CA LEU A 28 -9.61 -8.16 -7.18
C LEU A 28 -9.69 -7.53 -5.79
N ASP A 29 -8.62 -7.68 -5.02
CA ASP A 29 -8.45 -7.01 -3.74
C ASP A 29 -7.77 -5.65 -3.96
N ASP A 30 -8.47 -4.58 -3.61
CA ASP A 30 -7.95 -3.21 -3.61
C ASP A 30 -8.01 -2.56 -2.23
N ALA A 31 -7.80 -3.36 -1.18
CA ALA A 31 -7.80 -2.90 0.20
C ALA A 31 -6.80 -1.76 0.46
N HIS A 32 -5.73 -1.69 -0.33
CA HIS A 32 -4.71 -0.66 -0.24
C HIS A 32 -4.82 0.43 -1.31
N GLY A 33 -5.76 0.36 -2.25
CA GLY A 33 -5.91 1.36 -3.32
C GLY A 33 -6.78 2.55 -2.93
N MET A 34 -7.70 2.39 -1.99
CA MET A 34 -8.68 3.43 -1.66
C MET A 34 -8.06 4.73 -1.14
N SER A 35 -8.76 5.83 -1.43
CA SER A 35 -8.58 7.19 -0.88
C SER A 35 -7.35 7.98 -1.37
N TRP A 36 -6.26 7.34 -1.77
CA TRP A 36 -5.03 8.06 -2.18
C TRP A 36 -4.87 8.23 -3.70
N THR A 37 -5.68 7.53 -4.50
CA THR A 37 -5.67 7.60 -5.96
C THR A 37 -7.10 7.66 -6.49
N ASP A 38 -7.24 8.03 -7.77
CA ASP A 38 -8.49 8.48 -8.40
C ASP A 38 -9.07 9.75 -7.72
N PRO A 39 -9.56 10.76 -8.45
CA PRO A 39 -10.05 12.01 -7.84
C PRO A 39 -11.17 11.84 -6.81
N ARG A 40 -11.92 10.72 -6.86
CA ARG A 40 -12.97 10.37 -5.89
C ARG A 40 -12.48 9.38 -4.84
N GLY A 41 -11.20 9.01 -4.84
CA GLY A 41 -10.61 8.06 -3.90
C GLY A 41 -11.14 6.63 -4.08
N THR A 42 -11.65 6.27 -5.27
CA THR A 42 -12.36 4.99 -5.47
C THR A 42 -11.46 3.76 -5.48
N GLY A 43 -10.15 3.95 -5.65
CA GLY A 43 -9.16 2.89 -5.60
C GLY A 43 -8.39 2.71 -6.90
N TYR A 44 -7.17 2.18 -6.79
CA TYR A 44 -6.28 1.92 -7.92
C TYR A 44 -6.85 0.93 -8.92
N VAL A 45 -7.61 -0.08 -8.46
CA VAL A 45 -8.14 -1.11 -9.34
C VAL A 45 -9.40 -0.59 -10.05
N PHE A 46 -10.26 0.13 -9.34
CA PHE A 46 -11.57 0.56 -9.83
C PHE A 46 -11.46 1.48 -11.06
N GLN A 47 -10.38 2.26 -11.17
CA GLN A 47 -10.11 3.11 -12.34
C GLN A 47 -9.88 2.34 -13.65
N TYR A 48 -9.47 1.06 -13.59
CA TYR A 48 -9.21 0.24 -14.79
C TYR A 48 -10.41 -0.61 -15.20
N ILE A 49 -11.17 -1.10 -14.22
CA ILE A 49 -12.33 -1.96 -14.46
C ILE A 49 -13.42 -1.51 -13.50
N ALA A 50 -14.32 -0.66 -13.95
CA ALA A 50 -15.49 -0.29 -13.17
C ALA A 50 -16.69 -1.16 -13.58
N ASN A 51 -17.44 -1.64 -12.58
CA ASN A 51 -18.78 -2.23 -12.78
C ASN A 51 -18.88 -3.39 -13.78
N HIS A 52 -17.82 -4.19 -13.95
CA HIS A 52 -17.85 -5.32 -14.88
C HIS A 52 -18.56 -6.54 -14.24
N PRO A 53 -19.53 -7.19 -14.92
CA PRO A 53 -20.38 -8.24 -14.31
C PRO A 53 -19.63 -9.50 -13.89
N ARG A 54 -18.46 -9.77 -14.47
CA ARG A 54 -17.60 -10.93 -14.13
C ARG A 54 -16.48 -10.59 -13.15
N VAL A 55 -16.55 -9.44 -12.50
CA VAL A 55 -15.53 -8.99 -11.53
C VAL A 55 -16.14 -8.74 -10.16
N VAL A 56 -15.48 -9.27 -9.14
CA VAL A 56 -15.73 -8.99 -7.73
C VAL A 56 -14.59 -8.12 -7.21
N PHE A 57 -14.90 -6.93 -6.72
CA PHE A 57 -13.93 -6.10 -6.01
C PHE A 57 -14.10 -6.27 -4.51
N CYS A 58 -13.00 -6.45 -3.80
CA CYS A 58 -12.93 -6.40 -2.36
C CYS A 58 -12.12 -5.18 -1.94
N ILE A 59 -12.68 -4.34 -1.08
CA ILE A 59 -11.97 -3.21 -0.47
C ILE A 59 -12.02 -3.31 1.05
N SER A 60 -11.06 -2.68 1.71
CA SER A 60 -11.00 -2.56 3.16
C SER A 60 -11.30 -1.13 3.55
N GLN A 61 -12.27 -0.95 4.43
CA GLN A 61 -12.56 0.36 5.02
C GLN A 61 -11.59 0.72 6.16
N ALA A 62 -10.79 -0.24 6.63
CA ALA A 62 -9.88 -0.12 7.76
C ALA A 62 -8.47 0.40 7.41
N LYS A 63 -8.29 1.02 6.22
CA LYS A 63 -7.01 1.53 5.74
C LYS A 63 -7.12 3.00 5.33
N GLY A 64 -6.87 3.32 4.05
CA GLY A 64 -6.95 4.69 3.53
C GLY A 64 -8.32 5.35 3.76
N PHE A 65 -9.39 4.54 3.78
CA PHE A 65 -10.75 5.03 3.98
C PHE A 65 -11.05 5.50 5.41
N GLY A 66 -10.32 5.03 6.44
CA GLY A 66 -10.41 5.54 7.81
C GLY A 66 -11.55 4.99 8.69
N ALA A 67 -12.36 4.04 8.22
CA ALA A 67 -13.41 3.38 9.03
C ALA A 67 -13.01 1.94 9.40
N GLY A 68 -13.97 1.01 9.44
CA GLY A 68 -13.73 -0.40 9.78
C GLY A 68 -14.58 -1.34 8.92
N GLY A 69 -14.09 -2.56 8.74
CA GLY A 69 -14.77 -3.58 7.92
C GLY A 69 -14.28 -3.64 6.46
N GLY A 70 -15.04 -4.34 5.63
CA GLY A 70 -14.76 -4.54 4.21
C GLY A 70 -16.02 -4.44 3.37
N VAL A 71 -15.85 -4.16 2.09
CA VAL A 71 -16.96 -4.04 1.13
C VAL A 71 -16.65 -4.87 -0.11
N PHE A 72 -17.67 -5.59 -0.57
CA PHE A 72 -17.67 -6.24 -1.87
C PHE A 72 -18.48 -5.41 -2.87
N LEU A 73 -17.87 -5.04 -3.99
CA LEU A 73 -18.56 -4.45 -5.13
C LEU A 73 -18.75 -5.54 -6.18
N ILE A 74 -20.00 -5.90 -6.42
CA ILE A 74 -20.40 -6.96 -7.35
C ILE A 74 -21.46 -6.38 -8.27
N ALA A 75 -21.12 -6.23 -9.55
CA ALA A 75 -22.00 -5.61 -10.53
C ALA A 75 -23.13 -6.55 -10.99
N ASP A 76 -22.87 -7.85 -11.10
CA ASP A 76 -23.89 -8.83 -11.45
C ASP A 76 -24.82 -9.12 -10.26
N PRO A 77 -26.13 -8.84 -10.36
CA PRO A 77 -27.06 -9.06 -9.27
C PRO A 77 -27.16 -10.53 -8.86
N LYS A 78 -27.04 -11.47 -9.81
CA LYS A 78 -27.12 -12.91 -9.51
C LYS A 78 -25.94 -13.36 -8.66
N MET A 79 -24.72 -12.94 -9.02
CA MET A 79 -23.52 -13.19 -8.24
C MET A 79 -23.59 -12.53 -6.87
N ARG A 80 -24.07 -11.28 -6.78
CA ARG A 80 -24.25 -10.57 -5.51
C ARG A 80 -25.19 -11.33 -4.58
N ASP A 81 -26.32 -11.79 -5.10
CA ASP A 81 -27.32 -12.51 -4.33
C ASP A 81 -26.77 -13.87 -3.88
N LEU A 82 -26.05 -14.59 -4.75
CA LEU A 82 -25.31 -15.82 -4.39
C LEU A 82 -24.34 -15.59 -3.22
N VAL A 83 -23.52 -14.55 -3.28
CA VAL A 83 -22.57 -14.23 -2.19
C VAL A 83 -23.32 -13.92 -0.90
N ARG A 84 -24.45 -13.19 -0.96
CA ARG A 84 -25.26 -12.88 0.21
C ARG A 84 -25.96 -14.10 0.82
N THR A 85 -26.43 -15.04 0.00
CA THR A 85 -27.23 -16.18 0.47
C THR A 85 -26.40 -17.44 0.75
N LEU A 86 -25.20 -17.57 0.18
CA LEU A 86 -24.32 -18.73 0.35
C LEU A 86 -22.98 -18.39 1.02
N GLY A 87 -22.63 -17.11 1.18
CA GLY A 87 -21.43 -16.69 1.87
C GLY A 87 -21.55 -16.94 3.37
N GLN A 88 -21.02 -18.08 3.84
CA GLN A 88 -21.12 -18.49 5.24
C GLN A 88 -20.65 -17.41 6.21
N THR A 89 -19.52 -16.76 5.92
CA THR A 89 -18.98 -15.69 6.74
C THR A 89 -19.85 -14.43 6.76
N MET A 90 -20.69 -14.19 5.75
CA MET A 90 -21.65 -13.08 5.72
C MET A 90 -22.94 -13.43 6.46
N ILE A 91 -23.39 -14.68 6.39
CA ILE A 91 -24.63 -15.15 7.06
C ILE A 91 -24.42 -15.29 8.57
N PHE A 92 -23.28 -15.82 8.98
CA PHE A 92 -23.00 -16.15 10.38
C PHE A 92 -22.15 -15.08 11.11
N SER A 93 -21.98 -13.89 10.50
CA SER A 93 -21.36 -12.72 11.15
C SER A 93 -22.41 -11.72 11.64
N GLY A 94 -22.12 -11.03 12.75
CA GLY A 94 -22.90 -9.87 13.17
C GLY A 94 -22.78 -8.68 12.20
N PRO A 95 -23.76 -7.75 12.21
CA PRO A 95 -23.68 -6.53 11.41
C PRO A 95 -22.52 -5.63 11.86
N ILE A 96 -22.15 -4.68 11.00
CA ILE A 96 -21.18 -3.64 11.35
C ILE A 96 -21.64 -2.85 12.59
N GLN A 97 -20.72 -2.56 13.50
CA GLN A 97 -21.03 -1.81 14.72
C GLN A 97 -21.46 -0.38 14.39
N ILE A 98 -22.48 0.12 15.11
CA ILE A 98 -23.09 1.44 14.84
C ILE A 98 -22.07 2.60 14.77
N PRO A 99 -21.09 2.72 15.68
CA PRO A 99 -20.07 3.78 15.58
C PRO A 99 -19.22 3.68 14.31
N VAL A 100 -18.88 2.44 13.90
CA VAL A 100 -18.10 2.19 12.69
C VAL A 100 -18.90 2.54 11.44
N LEU A 101 -20.19 2.24 11.43
CA LEU A 101 -21.10 2.66 10.35
C LEU A 101 -21.19 4.19 10.24
N GLY A 102 -21.29 4.89 11.38
CA GLY A 102 -21.28 6.36 11.41
C GLY A 102 -19.99 6.93 10.80
N ALA A 103 -18.83 6.38 11.18
CA ALA A 103 -17.55 6.76 10.59
C ALA A 103 -17.51 6.48 9.09
N ALA A 104 -17.99 5.30 8.65
CA ALA A 104 -18.00 4.94 7.24
C ALA A 104 -18.86 5.88 6.38
N ILE A 105 -20.02 6.30 6.89
CA ILE A 105 -20.88 7.30 6.23
C ILE A 105 -20.17 8.65 6.15
N ALA A 106 -19.53 9.11 7.23
CA ALA A 106 -18.80 10.38 7.24
C ALA A 106 -17.65 10.39 6.23
N PHE A 107 -16.83 9.32 6.19
CA PHE A 107 -15.75 9.21 5.22
C PHE A 107 -16.26 9.06 3.78
N ALA A 108 -17.38 8.36 3.55
CA ALA A 108 -18.01 8.31 2.23
C ALA A 108 -18.43 9.72 1.77
N ASN A 109 -19.05 10.52 2.65
CA ASN A 109 -19.43 11.89 2.32
C ASN A 109 -18.21 12.77 2.00
N LEU A 110 -17.08 12.59 2.70
CA LEU A 110 -15.83 13.29 2.39
C LEU A 110 -15.26 12.93 1.01
N HIS A 111 -15.40 11.67 0.58
CA HIS A 111 -15.02 11.25 -0.77
C HIS A 111 -15.95 11.85 -1.83
N LEU A 112 -17.26 11.94 -1.52
CA LEU A 112 -18.27 12.48 -2.43
C LEU A 112 -18.27 14.01 -2.52
N SER A 113 -17.75 14.72 -1.50
CA SER A 113 -17.65 16.19 -1.50
C SER A 113 -16.49 16.74 -2.34
N GLY A 114 -15.52 15.88 -2.70
CA GLY A 114 -14.29 16.26 -3.41
C GLY A 114 -13.15 16.70 -2.48
N GLU A 115 -13.38 16.78 -1.17
CA GLU A 115 -12.34 17.12 -0.18
C GLU A 115 -11.18 16.11 -0.19
N VAL A 116 -11.44 14.85 -0.53
CA VAL A 116 -10.40 13.82 -0.67
C VAL A 116 -9.33 14.20 -1.69
N GLU A 117 -9.69 14.90 -2.77
CA GLU A 117 -8.73 15.31 -3.82
C GLU A 117 -7.72 16.32 -3.27
N LEU A 118 -8.14 17.19 -2.33
CA LEU A 118 -7.23 18.13 -1.67
C LEU A 118 -6.21 17.39 -0.79
N LEU A 119 -6.67 16.39 -0.03
CA LEU A 119 -5.80 15.52 0.77
C LEU A 119 -4.83 14.71 -0.12
N GLN A 120 -5.28 14.26 -1.29
CA GLN A 120 -4.44 13.57 -2.26
C GLN A 120 -3.33 14.47 -2.81
N LYS A 121 -3.61 15.74 -3.11
CA LYS A 121 -2.61 16.70 -3.59
C LYS A 121 -1.51 16.94 -2.56
N ASP A 122 -1.91 17.16 -1.31
CA ASP A 122 -0.98 17.31 -0.19
C ASP A 122 -0.16 16.03 0.05
N LEU A 123 -0.81 14.86 0.01
CA LEU A 123 -0.12 13.57 0.06
C LEU A 123 0.88 13.41 -1.08
N SER A 124 0.52 13.75 -2.32
CA SER A 124 1.40 13.64 -3.49
C SER A 124 2.72 14.38 -3.28
N ALA A 125 2.68 15.63 -2.81
CA ALA A 125 3.89 16.42 -2.53
C ALA A 125 4.79 15.76 -1.47
N LYS A 126 4.19 15.09 -0.48
CA LYS A 126 4.90 14.34 0.57
C LYS A 126 5.55 13.06 0.03
N LEU A 127 4.88 12.36 -0.89
CA LEU A 127 5.45 11.18 -1.56
C LEU A 127 6.62 11.59 -2.47
N GLU A 128 6.49 12.68 -3.22
CA GLU A 128 7.57 13.24 -4.04
C GLU A 128 8.81 13.58 -3.19
N LEU A 129 8.60 14.25 -2.05
CA LEU A 129 9.68 14.58 -1.11
C LEU A 129 10.40 13.32 -0.60
N ALA A 130 9.63 12.30 -0.19
CA ALA A 130 10.19 11.03 0.25
C ALA A 130 11.01 10.33 -0.84
N GLU A 131 10.54 10.33 -2.09
CA GLU A 131 11.31 9.79 -3.21
C GLU A 131 12.60 10.58 -3.48
N ILE A 132 12.54 11.92 -3.42
CA ILE A 132 13.73 12.78 -3.57
C ILE A 132 14.77 12.39 -2.53
N LYS A 133 14.36 12.22 -1.27
CA LYS A 133 15.25 11.79 -0.19
C LYS A 133 15.79 10.38 -0.38
N CYS A 134 14.98 9.45 -0.89
CA CYS A 134 15.48 8.13 -1.28
C CYS A 134 16.57 8.24 -2.34
N ARG A 135 16.41 9.13 -3.32
CA ARG A 135 17.43 9.37 -4.37
C ARG A 135 18.69 10.00 -3.84
N GLU A 136 18.56 11.04 -3.00
CA GLU A 136 19.69 11.76 -2.39
C GLU A 136 20.67 10.81 -1.68
N TYR A 137 20.15 9.81 -0.97
CA TYR A 137 20.97 8.84 -0.23
C TYR A 137 21.21 7.52 -0.96
N GLY A 138 20.74 7.36 -2.20
CA GLY A 138 20.83 6.09 -2.94
C GLY A 138 20.15 4.93 -2.21
N LEU A 139 19.02 5.19 -1.54
CA LEU A 139 18.29 4.15 -0.80
C LEU A 139 17.76 3.08 -1.77
N PRO A 140 17.79 1.78 -1.40
CA PRO A 140 17.24 0.69 -2.21
C PRO A 140 15.70 0.67 -2.11
N LEU A 141 15.05 1.66 -2.71
CA LEU A 141 13.60 1.78 -2.80
C LEU A 141 13.08 0.76 -3.85
N VAL A 142 12.27 -0.20 -3.40
CA VAL A 142 11.86 -1.36 -4.23
C VAL A 142 10.86 -0.97 -5.32
N SER A 143 9.81 -0.25 -4.96
CA SER A 143 8.81 0.26 -5.90
C SER A 143 8.86 1.78 -5.96
N LYS A 144 8.73 2.34 -7.16
CA LYS A 144 8.74 3.78 -7.42
C LYS A 144 7.36 4.24 -7.86
N GLY A 145 7.10 5.53 -7.69
CA GLY A 145 5.84 6.17 -8.02
C GLY A 145 5.23 6.82 -6.78
N LEU A 146 4.20 7.63 -7.03
CA LEU A 146 3.43 8.33 -6.00
C LEU A 146 2.52 7.36 -5.23
N ILE A 147 3.15 6.48 -4.46
CA ILE A 147 2.51 5.37 -3.75
C ILE A 147 2.72 5.58 -2.24
N PRO A 148 1.67 5.57 -1.41
CA PRO A 148 1.79 5.84 0.03
C PRO A 148 2.53 4.77 0.85
N ILE A 149 3.10 3.75 0.20
CA ILE A 149 3.85 2.67 0.84
C ILE A 149 5.23 2.63 0.23
N PHE A 150 6.23 2.95 1.05
CA PHE A 150 7.64 2.90 0.71
C PHE A 150 8.24 1.64 1.31
N PHE A 151 8.96 0.88 0.49
CA PHE A 151 9.72 -0.27 0.95
C PHE A 151 11.21 -0.05 0.69
N ILE A 152 11.98 0.12 1.77
CA ILE A 152 13.43 0.25 1.72
C ILE A 152 14.04 -1.12 1.98
N GLY A 153 14.65 -1.71 0.94
CA GLY A 153 15.33 -3.00 1.04
C GLY A 153 16.50 -2.96 2.03
N ILE A 154 16.70 -4.05 2.78
CA ILE A 154 17.85 -4.20 3.68
C ILE A 154 18.55 -5.54 3.45
N GLY A 155 17.79 -6.64 3.40
CA GLY A 155 18.33 -7.99 3.22
C GLY A 155 17.89 -8.93 4.34
N THR A 156 18.77 -9.23 5.29
CA THR A 156 18.50 -10.20 6.35
C THR A 156 17.54 -9.64 7.43
N THR A 157 16.74 -10.52 8.04
CA THR A 157 15.81 -10.14 9.11
C THR A 157 16.50 -9.52 10.33
N PRO A 158 17.61 -10.10 10.87
CA PRO A 158 18.29 -9.51 12.02
C PRO A 158 18.79 -8.08 11.75
N LEU A 159 19.30 -7.82 10.54
CA LEU A 159 19.76 -6.51 10.14
C LEU A 159 18.61 -5.51 10.06
N ALA A 160 17.49 -5.89 9.45
CA ALA A 160 16.29 -5.04 9.37
C ALA A 160 15.73 -4.70 10.76
N ILE A 161 15.72 -5.66 11.70
CA ILE A 161 15.32 -5.44 13.09
C ILE A 161 16.28 -4.47 13.80
N ALA A 162 17.59 -4.62 13.61
CA ALA A 162 18.58 -3.75 14.23
C ALA A 162 18.46 -2.30 13.74
N VAL A 163 18.31 -2.09 12.42
CA VAL A 163 18.06 -0.77 11.84
C VAL A 163 16.75 -0.17 12.38
N CYS A 164 15.67 -0.95 12.42
CA CYS A 164 14.39 -0.51 12.95
C CYS A 164 14.47 -0.10 14.43
N LYS A 165 15.22 -0.86 15.25
CA LYS A 165 15.42 -0.53 16.66
C LYS A 165 16.14 0.80 16.81
N GLN A 166 17.20 1.03 16.04
CA GLN A 166 17.92 2.31 16.09
C GLN A 166 17.06 3.49 15.63
N LEU A 167 16.20 3.30 14.63
CA LEU A 167 15.23 4.32 14.22
C LEU A 167 14.22 4.62 15.33
N LYS A 168 13.74 3.58 16.03
CA LYS A 168 12.86 3.74 17.20
C LYS A 168 13.54 4.53 18.32
N ASP A 169 14.81 4.26 18.60
CA ASP A 169 15.60 5.01 19.60
C ASP A 169 15.81 6.48 19.18
N ALA A 170 15.73 6.78 17.87
CA ALA A 170 15.68 8.12 17.30
C ALA A 170 14.24 8.69 17.16
N ASN A 171 13.25 8.09 17.84
CA ASN A 171 11.82 8.46 17.84
C ASN A 171 11.06 8.23 16.51
N PHE A 172 11.55 7.34 15.64
CA PHE A 172 10.84 6.93 14.42
C PHE A 172 10.25 5.53 14.55
N LEU A 173 8.92 5.43 14.50
CA LEU A 173 8.24 4.14 14.45
C LEU A 173 8.00 3.72 13.00
N VAL A 174 8.74 2.72 12.54
CA VAL A 174 8.56 2.07 11.23
C VAL A 174 8.36 0.57 11.41
N ASN A 175 7.79 -0.09 10.40
CA ASN A 175 7.58 -1.53 10.44
C ASN A 175 8.69 -2.27 9.70
N VAL A 176 9.14 -3.38 10.26
CA VAL A 176 9.97 -4.36 9.52
C VAL A 176 9.03 -5.31 8.79
N ALA A 177 9.22 -5.48 7.48
CA ALA A 177 8.68 -6.63 6.78
C ALA A 177 9.79 -7.68 6.65
N ALA A 178 9.47 -8.91 7.06
CA ALA A 178 10.36 -10.06 7.02
C ALA A 178 9.56 -11.33 6.70
N TYR A 179 10.24 -12.45 6.51
CA TYR A 179 9.59 -13.75 6.34
C TYR A 179 8.61 -14.04 7.50
N PRO A 180 7.40 -14.57 7.22
CA PRO A 180 6.89 -15.08 5.93
C PRO A 180 6.20 -14.03 5.03
N ALA A 181 6.14 -12.77 5.42
CA ALA A 181 5.45 -11.73 4.65
C ALA A 181 6.20 -11.33 3.36
N VAL A 182 7.52 -11.43 3.37
CA VAL A 182 8.41 -11.26 2.20
C VAL A 182 9.36 -12.45 2.10
N PRO A 183 9.94 -12.74 0.91
CA PRO A 183 10.87 -13.84 0.75
C PRO A 183 12.07 -13.77 1.72
N PRO A 184 12.64 -14.91 2.14
CA PRO A 184 13.87 -14.93 2.94
C PRO A 184 14.98 -14.12 2.27
N GLY A 185 15.75 -13.37 3.07
CA GLY A 185 16.80 -12.48 2.54
C GLY A 185 16.30 -11.20 1.86
N ARG A 186 14.99 -10.96 1.83
CA ARG A 186 14.37 -9.73 1.30
C ARG A 186 13.60 -8.93 2.36
N SER A 187 14.13 -8.90 3.58
CA SER A 187 13.59 -8.06 4.65
C SER A 187 13.93 -6.59 4.43
N GLY A 188 13.08 -5.70 4.95
CA GLY A 188 13.25 -4.27 4.78
C GLY A 188 12.32 -3.46 5.68
N LEU A 189 12.43 -2.13 5.55
CA LEU A 189 11.55 -1.19 6.23
C LEU A 189 10.33 -0.91 5.35
N ARG A 190 9.14 -1.14 5.90
CA ARG A 190 7.86 -0.81 5.29
C ARG A 190 7.30 0.44 5.96
N ILE A 191 7.34 1.54 5.22
CA ILE A 191 6.97 2.88 5.67
C ILE A 191 5.67 3.27 4.99
N SER A 192 4.69 3.76 5.76
CA SER A 192 3.42 4.24 5.21
C SER A 192 3.30 5.74 5.45
N ILE A 193 3.22 6.51 4.38
CA ILE A 193 3.10 7.97 4.41
C ILE A 193 1.62 8.34 4.29
N ASN A 194 1.15 9.30 5.07
CA ASN A 194 -0.23 9.79 5.05
C ASN A 194 -0.24 11.32 5.04
N ALA A 195 -1.43 11.90 4.81
CA ALA A 195 -1.63 13.34 4.72
C ALA A 195 -1.39 14.09 6.04
N SER A 196 -1.35 13.41 7.20
CA SER A 196 -1.09 14.06 8.49
C SER A 196 0.40 14.27 8.76
N HIS A 197 1.30 13.56 8.08
CA HIS A 197 2.74 13.80 8.22
C HIS A 197 3.13 15.17 7.65
N THR A 198 4.08 15.83 8.29
CA THR A 198 4.70 17.06 7.81
C THR A 198 5.89 16.78 6.89
N ALA A 199 6.25 17.75 6.05
CA ALA A 199 7.45 17.65 5.21
C ALA A 199 8.74 17.49 6.03
N ALA A 200 8.79 18.10 7.22
CA ALA A 200 9.92 17.98 8.13
C ALA A 200 10.05 16.57 8.71
N GLU A 201 8.94 15.95 9.14
CA GLU A 201 8.95 14.55 9.64
C GLU A 201 9.42 13.57 8.57
N ILE A 202 8.96 13.74 7.32
CA ILE A 202 9.39 12.93 6.18
C ILE A 202 10.88 13.12 5.95
N THR A 203 11.34 14.36 5.83
CA THR A 203 12.76 14.69 5.63
C THR A 203 13.63 14.05 6.72
N ASN A 204 13.28 14.28 7.99
CA ASN A 204 14.04 13.77 9.12
C ASN A 204 14.09 12.23 9.15
N LEU A 205 12.98 11.55 8.83
CA LEU A 205 12.96 10.09 8.76
C LEU A 205 13.91 9.56 7.69
N PHE A 206 13.81 10.06 6.46
CA PHE A 206 14.62 9.56 5.35
C PHE A 206 16.11 9.95 5.47
N ASP A 207 16.41 11.13 6.03
CA ASP A 207 17.79 11.52 6.36
C ASP A 207 18.41 10.57 7.39
N ASN A 208 17.65 10.19 8.43
CA ASN A 208 18.11 9.21 9.42
C ASN A 208 18.34 7.83 8.80
N ILE A 209 17.44 7.36 7.93
CA ILE A 209 17.63 6.09 7.21
C ILE A 209 18.88 6.16 6.33
N GLY A 210 19.04 7.24 5.56
CA GLY A 210 20.17 7.47 4.67
C GLY A 210 21.53 7.51 5.37
N GLN A 211 21.59 8.08 6.57
CA GLN A 211 22.82 8.13 7.37
C GLN A 211 23.12 6.82 8.11
N LEU A 212 22.07 6.08 8.49
CA LEU A 212 22.17 4.88 9.31
C LEU A 212 22.46 3.63 8.47
N LEU A 213 21.68 3.40 7.42
CA LEU A 213 21.68 2.15 6.68
C LEU A 213 23.04 1.79 6.07
N PRO A 214 23.82 2.72 5.48
CA PRO A 214 25.17 2.40 4.96
C PRO A 214 26.12 1.83 6.02
N LYS A 215 26.04 2.31 7.28
CA LYS A 215 26.90 1.85 8.37
C LYS A 215 26.62 0.39 8.73
N TYR A 216 25.32 0.05 8.80
CA TYR A 216 24.84 -1.30 9.09
C TYR A 216 25.15 -2.28 7.95
N LEU A 217 24.93 -1.87 6.69
CA LEU A 217 25.27 -2.70 5.54
C LEU A 217 26.76 -2.97 5.45
N LYS A 218 27.61 -1.97 5.72
CA LYS A 218 29.07 -2.14 5.72
C LYS A 218 29.55 -3.14 6.79
N ALA A 219 28.93 -3.14 7.97
CA ALA A 219 29.25 -4.09 9.04
C ALA A 219 28.97 -5.56 8.63
N GLU A 220 28.03 -5.77 7.72
CA GLU A 220 27.63 -7.09 7.18
C GLU A 220 28.23 -7.40 5.80
N ASN A 221 29.30 -6.69 5.38
CA ASN A 221 29.92 -6.83 4.06
C ASN A 221 28.93 -6.70 2.88
N SER A 222 27.96 -5.79 3.02
CA SER A 222 26.96 -5.45 2.01
C SER A 222 27.05 -3.96 1.63
N SER A 223 26.24 -3.55 0.66
CA SER A 223 26.15 -2.17 0.18
C SER A 223 24.75 -1.86 -0.34
N MET A 224 24.40 -0.57 -0.46
CA MET A 224 23.12 -0.15 -1.03
C MET A 224 22.91 -0.73 -2.44
N ALA A 225 23.96 -0.68 -3.28
CA ALA A 225 23.94 -1.23 -4.63
C ALA A 225 23.70 -2.75 -4.66
N LYS A 226 24.33 -3.50 -3.75
CA LYS A 226 24.10 -4.96 -3.64
C LYS A 226 22.66 -5.25 -3.26
N VAL A 227 22.14 -4.55 -2.26
CA VAL A 227 20.73 -4.69 -1.83
C VAL A 227 19.79 -4.32 -2.98
N ALA A 228 20.02 -3.21 -3.68
CA ALA A 228 19.19 -2.81 -4.82
C ALA A 228 19.15 -3.91 -5.90
N SER A 229 20.31 -4.51 -6.22
CA SER A 229 20.41 -5.65 -7.13
C SER A 229 19.63 -6.87 -6.62
N ASP A 230 19.74 -7.24 -5.34
CA ASP A 230 19.06 -8.40 -4.76
C ASP A 230 17.53 -8.25 -4.76
N PHE A 231 17.04 -7.02 -4.68
CA PHE A 231 15.61 -6.68 -4.78
C PHE A 231 15.14 -6.42 -6.22
N GLY A 232 16.05 -6.34 -7.20
CA GLY A 232 15.73 -6.03 -8.59
C GLY A 232 15.24 -4.59 -8.81
N CYS A 233 15.59 -3.66 -7.91
CA CYS A 233 15.31 -2.24 -8.09
C CYS A 233 16.56 -1.50 -8.58
N ALA A 234 16.36 -0.46 -9.41
CA ALA A 234 17.47 0.32 -9.93
C ALA A 234 18.16 1.09 -8.81
N ASN A 235 19.50 1.05 -8.78
CA ASN A 235 20.28 1.87 -7.86
C ASN A 235 19.93 3.34 -8.09
N LEU A 236 19.60 4.05 -7.00
CA LEU A 236 19.20 5.46 -7.07
C LEU A 236 20.40 6.42 -6.95
N GLY A 237 21.61 5.89 -6.74
CA GLY A 237 22.87 6.62 -6.68
C GLY A 237 23.90 6.14 -7.69
#